data_AF-A0A478FTR1-F1
#
_entry.id   AF-A0A478FTR1-F1
#
_cell.length_a   1.000
_cell.length_b   1.000
_cell.length_c   1.000
_cell.angle_alpha   90.00
_cell.angle_beta   90.00
_cell.angle_gamma   90.00
#
_symmetry.space_group_name_H-M   'P 1'
#
loop_
_entity.id
_entity.type
_entity.pdbx_description
1 polymer ?
#
loop_
_entity_poly.entity_id
_entity_poly.type
_entity_poly.pdbx_seq_one_letter_code
_entity_poly.pdbx_strand_id
1 'polypeptide(L)'
;MTPQAAAGIGAGAVLAGGTGIGAYMIATSSSNPITLEEAIKNEGVDKSNYENTSNLSGLGNNKKELVADLEKNRSWWDSRYKENKNGEESKLKDAKSGAFQAVTSGYGSEAATALNKVCDTHYKKPKTEFEGDSEGTKTKADLKLDVEKFCTVSGTKVLSLS
;
A
#
# COMPACT_ATOMS: atom_id res chain seq x y z
N MET A 1 17.69 15.40 57.27
CA MET A 1 16.50 14.59 56.89
C MET A 1 15.97 15.16 55.59
N THR A 2 16.17 14.44 54.49
CA THR A 2 15.42 14.56 53.23
C THR A 2 13.94 14.22 53.49
N PRO A 3 12.98 14.79 52.73
CA PRO A 3 12.70 14.31 51.38
C PRO A 3 12.38 15.37 50.32
N GLN A 4 12.34 14.85 49.10
CA GLN A 4 12.26 15.47 47.79
C GLN A 4 10.83 15.94 47.45
N ALA A 5 10.72 17.02 46.68
CA ALA A 5 9.70 17.18 45.63
C ALA A 5 10.06 18.38 44.73
N ALA A 6 10.87 18.13 43.70
CA ALA A 6 11.04 19.05 42.58
C ALA A 6 10.92 18.23 41.29
N ALA A 7 9.73 18.23 40.71
CA ALA A 7 9.47 17.76 39.36
C ALA A 7 8.80 18.91 38.60
N GLY A 8 9.57 19.95 38.30
CA GLY A 8 9.20 20.99 37.35
C GLY A 8 9.76 20.63 35.99
N ILE A 9 8.98 19.91 35.18
CA ILE A 9 9.32 19.69 33.77
C ILE A 9 8.94 20.95 33.01
N GLY A 10 9.87 21.90 32.93
CA GLY A 10 9.83 23.00 31.98
C GLY A 10 10.44 22.55 30.66
N ALA A 11 9.67 21.89 29.81
CA ALA A 11 10.08 21.65 28.42
C ALA A 11 9.53 22.80 27.57
N GLY A 12 10.41 23.76 27.28
CA GLY A 12 10.13 24.89 26.40
C GLY A 12 9.77 24.42 25.00
N ALA A 13 8.70 25.01 24.45
CA ALA A 13 8.26 24.79 23.09
C ALA A 13 9.29 25.33 22.09
N VAL A 14 9.61 24.53 21.07
CA VAL A 14 10.12 25.06 19.80
C VAL A 14 9.07 24.76 18.75
N LEU A 15 8.18 25.75 18.56
CA LEU A 15 7.36 25.86 17.37
C LEU A 15 8.24 26.49 16.28
N ALA A 16 8.62 25.68 15.29
CA ALA A 16 9.16 26.18 14.03
C ALA A 16 8.40 25.50 12.88
N GLY A 17 7.38 26.21 12.41
CA GLY A 17 6.91 26.29 11.01
C GLY A 17 6.62 25.00 10.25
N GLY A 18 5.34 24.71 10.02
CA GLY A 18 4.90 23.84 8.93
C GLY A 18 3.57 23.14 9.22
N THR A 19 2.47 23.76 8.78
CA THR A 19 1.11 23.20 8.56
C THR A 19 0.69 21.98 9.38
N GLY A 20 -0.22 22.20 10.33
CA GLY A 20 -0.85 21.14 11.10
C GLY A 20 -1.56 20.11 10.24
N ILE A 21 -1.14 18.86 10.33
CA ILE A 21 -2.01 17.68 10.28
C ILE A 21 -1.64 16.86 11.51
N GLY A 22 -2.68 16.56 12.29
CA GLY A 22 -2.59 16.20 13.70
C GLY A 22 -1.72 15.00 14.02
N ALA A 23 -1.42 14.92 15.31
CA ALA A 23 -1.02 13.70 16.00
C ALA A 23 -2.05 12.59 15.72
N TYR A 24 -1.89 11.88 14.61
CA TYR A 24 -2.54 10.60 14.42
C TYR A 24 -1.79 9.60 15.27
N MET A 25 -2.44 9.24 16.37
CA MET A 25 -2.09 8.12 17.21
C MET A 25 -1.73 6.92 16.32
N ILE A 26 -0.55 6.36 16.55
CA ILE A 26 -0.17 5.02 16.10
C ILE A 26 -1.02 4.06 16.93
N ALA A 27 -2.31 3.94 16.60
CA ALA A 27 -3.24 3.04 17.24
C ALA A 27 -3.56 1.92 16.25
N THR A 28 -2.94 0.77 16.53
CA THR A 28 -3.28 -0.57 16.03
C THR A 28 -3.28 -0.74 14.51
N SER A 29 -2.11 -1.06 13.95
CA SER A 29 -2.00 -1.80 12.70
C SER A 29 -2.79 -3.09 12.85
N SER A 30 -3.95 -3.18 12.17
CA SER A 30 -4.67 -4.45 12.06
C SER A 30 -3.70 -5.44 11.41
N SER A 31 -3.29 -6.47 12.14
CA SER A 31 -2.10 -7.27 11.83
C SER A 31 -2.23 -8.05 10.52
N ASN A 32 -3.44 -8.21 10.02
CA ASN A 32 -3.73 -8.84 8.74
C ASN A 32 -4.78 -8.01 7.99
N PRO A 33 -4.47 -7.46 6.82
CA PRO A 33 -5.47 -6.80 5.99
C PRO A 33 -6.42 -7.83 5.37
N ILE A 34 -7.61 -7.39 4.98
CA ILE A 34 -8.55 -8.18 4.20
C ILE A 34 -7.96 -8.36 2.80
N THR A 35 -7.75 -9.61 2.39
CA THR A 35 -7.27 -9.94 1.04
C THR A 35 -8.36 -9.72 0.00
N LEU A 36 -7.99 -9.61 -1.26
CA LEU A 36 -8.94 -9.50 -2.37
C LEU A 36 -9.88 -10.72 -2.43
N GLU A 37 -9.37 -11.91 -2.11
CA GLU A 37 -10.21 -13.12 -2.04
C GLU A 37 -11.29 -13.01 -0.94
N GLU A 38 -10.92 -12.55 0.25
CA GLU A 38 -11.87 -12.36 1.35
C GLU A 38 -12.87 -11.25 1.03
N ALA A 39 -12.42 -10.18 0.39
CA ALA A 39 -13.27 -9.07 -0.02
C ALA A 39 -14.35 -9.50 -1.03
N ILE A 40 -13.98 -10.32 -2.02
CA ILE A 40 -14.91 -10.90 -2.99
C ILE A 40 -15.93 -11.82 -2.29
N LYS A 41 -15.50 -12.61 -1.31
CA LYS A 41 -16.37 -13.57 -0.61
C LYS A 41 -17.31 -12.92 0.39
N ASN A 42 -16.83 -11.91 1.13
CA ASN A 42 -17.47 -11.46 2.37
C ASN A 42 -17.82 -9.98 2.39
N GLU A 43 -17.26 -9.16 1.49
CA GLU A 43 -17.36 -7.69 1.54
C GLU A 43 -18.16 -7.10 0.35
N GLY A 44 -18.74 -7.95 -0.49
CA GLY A 44 -19.58 -7.51 -1.61
C GLY A 44 -18.82 -6.81 -2.74
N VAL A 45 -17.49 -7.00 -2.81
CA VAL A 45 -16.69 -6.53 -3.94
C VAL A 45 -17.13 -7.25 -5.22
N ASP A 46 -17.36 -6.49 -6.28
CA ASP A 46 -17.78 -7.05 -7.57
C ASP A 46 -16.68 -7.95 -8.17
N LYS A 47 -16.91 -9.25 -8.05
CA LYS A 47 -16.04 -10.32 -8.52
C LYS A 47 -15.77 -10.26 -10.03
N SER A 48 -16.67 -9.69 -10.83
CA SER A 48 -16.52 -9.63 -12.29
C SER A 48 -15.27 -8.87 -12.71
N ASN A 49 -14.81 -7.90 -11.91
CA ASN A 49 -13.59 -7.13 -12.15
C ASN A 49 -12.30 -7.91 -11.87
N TYR A 50 -12.37 -9.03 -11.15
CA TYR A 50 -11.20 -9.73 -10.60
C TYR A 50 -11.13 -11.22 -10.95
N GLU A 51 -12.22 -11.84 -11.43
CA GLU A 51 -12.26 -13.27 -11.76
C GLU A 51 -11.79 -13.57 -13.21
N ASN A 52 -11.55 -12.55 -14.03
CA ASN A 52 -11.02 -12.76 -15.37
C ASN A 52 -9.60 -13.35 -15.29
N THR A 53 -9.41 -14.57 -15.80
CA THR A 53 -8.13 -15.29 -15.78
C THR A 53 -7.05 -14.65 -16.65
N SER A 54 -7.37 -13.64 -17.45
CA SER A 54 -6.37 -12.80 -18.12
C SER A 54 -5.81 -11.71 -17.22
N ASN A 55 -6.53 -11.31 -16.15
CA ASN A 55 -6.13 -10.26 -15.22
C ASN A 55 -5.22 -10.80 -14.11
N LEU A 56 -4.33 -9.95 -13.59
CA LEU A 56 -3.41 -10.33 -12.51
C LEU A 56 -4.11 -10.97 -11.31
N SER A 57 -5.26 -10.41 -10.88
CA SER A 57 -6.05 -10.93 -9.75
C SER A 57 -6.69 -12.30 -10.01
N GLY A 58 -7.05 -12.60 -11.26
CA GLY A 58 -7.69 -13.84 -11.66
C GLY A 58 -6.71 -15.00 -11.92
N LEU A 59 -5.40 -14.73 -11.91
CA LEU A 59 -4.36 -15.73 -12.13
C LEU A 59 -4.01 -16.48 -10.85
N GLY A 60 -3.99 -17.81 -10.95
CA GLY A 60 -3.57 -18.70 -9.87
C GLY A 60 -4.22 -18.38 -8.52
N ASN A 61 -3.37 -18.19 -7.50
CA ASN A 61 -3.79 -17.84 -6.15
C ASN A 61 -3.54 -16.36 -5.79
N ASN A 62 -3.30 -15.48 -6.78
CA ASN A 62 -2.86 -14.10 -6.54
C ASN A 62 -3.83 -13.34 -5.61
N LYS A 63 -5.13 -13.48 -5.79
CA LYS A 63 -6.16 -12.85 -4.92
C LYS A 63 -6.05 -13.15 -3.42
N LYS A 64 -5.38 -14.23 -3.02
CA LYS A 64 -5.12 -14.55 -1.60
C LYS A 64 -3.98 -13.73 -1.01
N GLU A 65 -3.16 -13.14 -1.85
CA GLU A 65 -1.98 -12.37 -1.45
C GLU A 65 -2.18 -10.87 -1.68
N LEU A 66 -3.03 -10.47 -2.62
CA LEU A 66 -3.36 -9.08 -2.92
C LEU A 66 -4.27 -8.48 -1.83
N VAL A 67 -3.96 -7.28 -1.37
CA VAL A 67 -4.78 -6.57 -0.37
C VAL A 67 -5.93 -5.83 -1.05
N ALA A 68 -7.14 -5.93 -0.52
CA ALA A 68 -8.31 -5.29 -1.13
C ALA A 68 -8.31 -3.76 -0.94
N ASP A 69 -8.81 -3.04 -1.94
CA ASP A 69 -9.19 -1.63 -1.82
C ASP A 69 -10.51 -1.51 -1.05
N LEU A 70 -10.41 -1.53 0.28
CA LEU A 70 -11.52 -1.39 1.21
C LEU A 70 -11.18 -0.34 2.26
N GLU A 71 -12.18 0.41 2.70
CA GLU A 71 -12.03 1.33 3.83
C GLU A 71 -11.55 0.61 5.10
N LYS A 72 -12.00 -0.64 5.31
CA LYS A 72 -11.52 -1.50 6.40
C LYS A 72 -10.00 -1.76 6.38
N ASN A 73 -9.36 -1.67 5.21
CA ASN A 73 -7.92 -1.83 5.05
C ASN A 73 -7.15 -0.51 5.15
N ARG A 74 -7.82 0.62 5.42
CA ARG A 74 -7.20 1.96 5.48
C ARG A 74 -5.94 2.01 6.33
N SER A 75 -6.03 1.55 7.58
CA SER A 75 -4.89 1.55 8.51
C SER A 75 -3.70 0.75 7.97
N TRP A 76 -3.98 -0.38 7.30
CA TRP A 76 -2.92 -1.18 6.68
C TRP A 76 -2.26 -0.44 5.51
N TRP A 77 -3.05 0.14 4.59
CA TRP A 77 -2.54 0.90 3.45
C TRP A 77 -1.70 2.11 3.89
N ASP A 78 -2.15 2.84 4.91
CA ASP A 78 -1.42 3.97 5.49
C ASP A 78 -0.12 3.52 6.17
N SER A 79 -0.13 2.42 6.92
CA SER A 79 1.08 1.82 7.51
C SER A 79 2.05 1.40 6.42
N ARG A 80 1.56 0.69 5.40
CA ARG A 80 2.34 0.17 4.28
C ARG A 80 3.06 1.27 3.53
N TYR A 81 2.35 2.35 3.21
CA TYR A 81 2.93 3.54 2.59
C TYR A 81 3.98 4.18 3.50
N LYS A 82 3.68 4.34 4.79
CA LYS A 82 4.60 4.95 5.76
C LYS A 82 5.89 4.16 5.97
N GLU A 83 5.81 2.83 6.02
CA GLU A 83 6.96 1.92 6.13
C GLU A 83 7.85 1.97 4.89
N ASN A 84 7.24 2.24 3.74
CA ASN A 84 7.90 2.25 2.46
C ASN A 84 8.18 3.65 1.93
N LYS A 85 7.98 4.74 2.69
CA LYS A 85 8.29 6.09 2.22
C LYS A 85 9.78 6.43 2.40
N ASN A 86 10.32 7.28 1.54
CA ASN A 86 11.69 7.74 1.66
C ASN A 86 11.82 8.88 2.69
N GLY A 87 11.82 8.54 3.98
CA GLY A 87 12.03 9.51 5.06
C GLY A 87 11.00 10.64 5.07
N GLU A 88 11.44 11.87 4.83
CA GLU A 88 10.60 13.08 4.76
C GLU A 88 9.93 13.26 3.40
N GLU A 89 10.33 12.53 2.36
CA GLU A 89 9.70 12.61 1.05
C GLU A 89 8.33 11.92 1.06
N SER A 90 7.35 12.53 0.39
CA SER A 90 6.03 11.94 0.14
C SER A 90 6.05 10.94 -1.03
N LYS A 91 7.08 10.09 -1.10
CA LYS A 91 7.30 9.13 -2.19
C LYS A 91 7.70 7.76 -1.65
N LEU A 92 7.28 6.71 -2.37
CA LEU A 92 7.68 5.34 -2.07
C LEU A 92 9.16 5.11 -2.39
N LYS A 93 9.89 4.60 -1.40
CA LYS A 93 11.27 4.15 -1.47
C LYS A 93 11.40 2.95 -2.41
N ASP A 94 12.37 3.06 -3.30
CA ASP A 94 12.71 2.05 -4.31
C ASP A 94 11.54 1.65 -5.23
N ALA A 95 10.52 2.51 -5.39
CA ALA A 95 9.50 2.32 -6.41
C ALA A 95 10.12 2.46 -7.80
N LYS A 96 9.96 1.42 -8.63
CA LYS A 96 10.65 1.32 -9.91
C LYS A 96 9.81 1.80 -11.09
N SER A 97 8.51 1.56 -11.02
CA SER A 97 7.54 1.91 -12.05
C SER A 97 6.95 3.30 -11.81
N GLY A 98 6.62 4.00 -12.90
CA GLY A 98 6.07 5.36 -12.83
C GLY A 98 4.76 5.45 -12.04
N ALA A 99 3.93 4.39 -12.05
CA ALA A 99 2.69 4.35 -11.30
C ALA A 99 2.92 4.42 -9.78
N PHE A 100 3.90 3.69 -9.27
CA PHE A 100 4.22 3.67 -7.84
C PHE A 100 5.10 4.85 -7.41
N GLN A 101 5.89 5.42 -8.33
CA GLN A 101 6.61 6.68 -8.10
C GLN A 101 5.66 7.88 -7.92
N ALA A 102 4.46 7.80 -8.51
CA ALA A 102 3.42 8.82 -8.40
C ALA A 102 2.55 8.70 -7.12
N VAL A 103 2.77 7.68 -6.29
CA VAL A 103 1.96 7.44 -5.09
C VAL A 103 2.24 8.52 -4.03
N THR A 104 1.18 9.16 -3.55
CA THR A 104 1.24 10.29 -2.59
C THR A 104 0.66 9.98 -1.22
N SER A 105 -0.03 8.85 -1.06
CA SER A 105 -0.67 8.44 0.20
C SER A 105 -0.91 6.93 0.24
N GLY A 106 -1.18 6.38 1.43
CA GLY A 106 -1.54 4.97 1.59
C GLY A 106 -2.95 4.69 1.12
N TYR A 107 -3.93 5.18 1.87
CA TYR A 107 -5.34 5.06 1.52
C TYR A 107 -5.92 6.37 0.99
N GLY A 108 -6.69 6.28 -0.08
CA GLY A 108 -7.53 7.37 -0.60
C GLY A 108 -8.87 6.82 -1.07
N SER A 109 -9.96 7.49 -0.71
CA SER A 109 -11.31 7.14 -1.18
C SER A 109 -11.46 7.38 -2.68
N GLU A 110 -10.94 8.53 -3.15
CA GLU A 110 -11.06 9.00 -4.54
C GLU A 110 -9.72 9.40 -5.17
N ALA A 111 -8.64 9.44 -4.37
CA ALA A 111 -7.33 9.82 -4.87
C ALA A 111 -6.71 8.70 -5.71
N ALA A 112 -6.69 8.87 -7.04
CA ALA A 112 -6.11 7.89 -7.96
C ALA A 112 -4.63 7.59 -7.70
N THR A 113 -3.91 8.50 -7.04
CA THR A 113 -2.51 8.35 -6.63
C THR A 113 -2.35 7.79 -5.21
N ALA A 114 -3.42 7.36 -4.56
CA ALA A 114 -3.31 6.61 -3.31
C ALA A 114 -2.93 5.15 -3.60
N LEU A 115 -2.12 4.56 -2.72
CA LEU A 115 -1.56 3.23 -2.91
C LEU A 115 -2.65 2.17 -3.12
N ASN A 116 -3.73 2.20 -2.34
CA ASN A 116 -4.88 1.30 -2.51
C ASN A 116 -5.46 1.36 -3.93
N LYS A 117 -5.60 2.57 -4.50
CA LYS A 117 -6.16 2.78 -5.84
C LYS A 117 -5.21 2.36 -6.95
N VAL A 118 -3.92 2.66 -6.80
CA VAL A 118 -2.89 2.22 -7.75
C VAL A 118 -2.82 0.70 -7.80
N CYS A 119 -2.80 0.04 -6.64
CA CYS A 119 -2.82 -1.41 -6.54
C CYS A 119 -4.07 -2.01 -7.18
N ASP A 120 -5.26 -1.55 -6.79
CA ASP A 120 -6.54 -2.06 -7.32
C ASP A 120 -6.64 -1.91 -8.85
N THR A 121 -6.18 -0.79 -9.37
CA THR A 121 -6.11 -0.55 -10.82
C THR A 121 -5.25 -1.60 -11.53
N HIS A 122 -4.11 -1.98 -10.92
CA HIS A 122 -3.20 -2.96 -11.50
C HIS A 122 -3.66 -4.41 -11.34
N TYR A 123 -4.46 -4.73 -10.33
CA TYR A 123 -5.06 -6.07 -10.18
C TYR A 123 -5.97 -6.45 -11.35
N LYS A 124 -6.58 -5.44 -11.98
CA LYS A 124 -7.54 -5.57 -13.08
C LYS A 124 -6.85 -5.54 -14.45
N LYS A 125 -5.53 -5.33 -14.49
CA LYS A 125 -4.78 -5.31 -15.74
C LYS A 125 -4.45 -6.72 -16.24
N PRO A 126 -4.37 -6.93 -17.56
CA PRO A 126 -3.99 -8.22 -18.13
C PRO A 126 -2.53 -8.55 -17.84
N LYS A 127 -2.18 -9.84 -17.78
CA LYS A 127 -0.82 -10.32 -17.52
C LYS A 127 0.25 -9.78 -18.47
N THR A 128 -0.12 -9.44 -19.70
CA THR A 128 0.78 -8.87 -20.72
C THR A 128 1.35 -7.49 -20.33
N GLU A 129 0.74 -6.83 -19.34
CA GLU A 129 1.25 -5.59 -18.73
C GLU A 129 2.39 -5.85 -17.72
N PHE A 130 2.61 -7.12 -17.35
CA PHE A 130 3.60 -7.56 -16.37
C PHE A 130 4.66 -8.50 -16.98
N GLU A 131 4.35 -9.12 -18.12
CA GLU A 131 5.29 -9.91 -18.92
C GLU A 131 6.20 -8.95 -19.71
N GLY A 132 7.50 -8.90 -19.37
CA GLY A 132 8.48 -8.10 -20.10
C GLY A 132 8.81 -8.74 -21.46
N ASP A 133 8.80 -7.94 -22.54
CA ASP A 133 9.22 -8.38 -23.88
C ASP A 133 10.73 -8.14 -24.10
N SER A 134 11.36 -8.94 -24.97
CA SER A 134 12.81 -8.99 -25.22
C SER A 134 13.48 -7.66 -25.63
N GLU A 135 12.72 -6.60 -25.95
CA GLU A 135 13.24 -5.30 -26.40
C GLU A 135 12.83 -4.08 -25.53
N GLY A 136 12.07 -4.26 -24.44
CA GLY A 136 11.56 -3.14 -23.61
C GLY A 136 11.39 -3.49 -22.12
N THR A 137 12.14 -4.48 -21.66
CA THR A 137 11.83 -5.47 -20.61
C THR A 137 11.84 -4.96 -19.16
N LYS A 138 12.27 -3.72 -18.89
CA LYS A 138 12.42 -3.22 -17.51
C LYS A 138 11.11 -2.74 -16.92
N THR A 139 10.35 -1.91 -17.64
CA THR A 139 9.22 -1.17 -17.04
C THR A 139 8.05 -2.07 -16.61
N LYS A 140 7.75 -3.13 -17.37
CA LYS A 140 6.71 -4.12 -17.02
C LYS A 140 7.14 -5.04 -15.87
N ALA A 141 8.41 -5.47 -15.88
CA ALA A 141 8.99 -6.25 -14.79
C ALA A 141 9.08 -5.43 -13.49
N ASP A 142 9.43 -4.15 -13.60
CA ASP A 142 9.45 -3.18 -12.50
C ASP A 142 8.04 -2.96 -11.92
N LEU A 143 7.03 -2.87 -12.78
CA LEU A 143 5.64 -2.80 -12.35
C LEU A 143 5.22 -4.05 -11.56
N LYS A 144 5.60 -5.25 -12.03
CA LYS A 144 5.32 -6.49 -11.31
C LYS A 144 5.98 -6.47 -9.92
N LEU A 145 7.26 -6.12 -9.85
CA LEU A 145 8.01 -6.04 -8.60
C LEU A 145 7.39 -5.04 -7.62
N ASP A 146 6.94 -3.89 -8.10
CA ASP A 146 6.27 -2.90 -7.25
C ASP A 146 4.91 -3.42 -6.75
N VAL A 147 4.12 -4.08 -7.58
CA VAL A 147 2.85 -4.71 -7.13
C VAL A 147 3.13 -5.79 -6.09
N GLU A 148 4.12 -6.64 -6.31
CA GLU A 148 4.54 -7.66 -5.34
C GLU A 148 4.97 -7.03 -4.02
N LYS A 149 5.76 -5.95 -4.07
CA LYS A 149 6.30 -5.26 -2.89
C LYS A 149 5.23 -4.52 -2.10
N PHE A 150 4.42 -3.71 -2.77
CA PHE A 150 3.55 -2.75 -2.09
C PHE A 150 2.12 -3.25 -1.92
N CYS A 151 1.64 -4.10 -2.82
CA CYS A 151 0.23 -4.47 -2.90
C CYS A 151 -0.10 -5.85 -2.31
N THR A 152 0.91 -6.62 -1.90
CA THR A 152 0.71 -7.93 -1.25
C THR A 152 0.80 -7.83 0.27
N VAL A 153 0.16 -8.77 0.96
CA VAL A 153 0.16 -8.85 2.44
C VAL A 153 1.59 -8.86 3.00
N SER A 154 2.48 -9.68 2.45
CA SER A 154 3.85 -9.82 2.99
C SER A 154 4.90 -8.95 2.27
N GLY A 155 4.61 -8.42 1.08
CA GLY A 155 5.54 -7.60 0.30
C GLY A 155 6.68 -8.35 -0.34
N THR A 156 6.62 -9.68 -0.28
CA THR A 156 7.68 -10.59 -0.73
C THR A 156 7.10 -11.74 -1.56
N LYS A 157 5.78 -11.76 -1.79
CA LYS A 157 5.13 -12.80 -2.58
C LYS A 157 5.39 -12.59 -4.05
N VAL A 158 5.79 -13.67 -4.71
CA VAL A 158 5.85 -13.73 -6.16
C VAL A 158 4.46 -14.04 -6.69
N LEU A 159 3.92 -13.15 -7.51
CA LEU A 159 2.62 -13.34 -8.15
C LEU A 159 2.76 -14.22 -9.40
N SER A 160 1.76 -15.07 -9.62
CA SER A 160 1.66 -15.91 -10.82
C SER A 160 1.27 -15.08 -12.04
N LEU A 161 1.89 -15.38 -13.18
CA LEU A 161 1.49 -14.89 -14.49
C LEU A 161 0.92 -16.01 -15.39
N SER A 162 0.72 -17.20 -14.81
CA SER A 162 0.22 -18.41 -15.48
C SER A 162 -0.73 -19.19 -14.60
#